data_AF-A0A7J9HQ66-F1
#
_entry.id   AF-A0A7J9HQ66-F1
#
_cell.length_a   1.000
_cell.length_b   1.000
_cell.length_c   1.000
_cell.angle_alpha   90.00
_cell.angle_beta   90.00
_cell.angle_gamma   90.00
#
_symmetry.space_group_name_H-M   'P 1'
#
loop_
_entity.id
_entity.type
_entity.pdbx_description
1 polymer ?
#
loop_
_entity_poly.entity_id
_entity_poly.type
_entity_poly.pdbx_seq_one_letter_code
_entity_poly.pdbx_strand_id
1 'polypeptide(L)'
;MLQEINDHVSKGAFKKVAESKPSASVVVRPEEQPIGLESTIEKVWSCIVDKDVGIIGLYGLGGVGKTTLLTQINKKFSTTPNGFYVVIWARVSKDYDVGKVQDRIGENLGFSYDSWKNKSVD
;
A
#
# COMPACT_ATOMS: atom_id res chain seq x y z
N MET A 1 38.38 -26.03 -12.19
CA MET A 1 36.95 -25.85 -12.53
C MET A 1 36.01 -26.09 -11.34
N LEU A 2 35.77 -27.33 -10.87
CA LEU A 2 34.85 -27.55 -9.72
C LEU A 2 35.31 -26.90 -8.41
N GLN A 3 36.63 -26.87 -8.17
CA GLN A 3 37.21 -26.28 -6.96
C GLN A 3 37.09 -24.74 -6.94
N GLU A 4 37.26 -24.08 -8.09
CA GLU A 4 37.09 -22.63 -8.22
C GLU A 4 35.63 -22.20 -8.00
N ILE A 5 34.67 -23.02 -8.45
CA ILE A 5 33.24 -22.76 -8.21
C ILE A 5 32.93 -22.82 -6.71
N ASN A 6 33.42 -23.83 -5.99
CA ASN A 6 33.23 -23.93 -4.54
C ASN A 6 33.92 -22.81 -3.75
N ASP A 7 35.10 -22.36 -4.21
CA ASP A 7 35.80 -21.22 -3.61
C ASP A 7 35.01 -19.91 -3.77
N HIS A 8 34.36 -19.69 -4.92
CA HIS A 8 33.52 -18.51 -5.10
C HIS A 8 32.20 -18.58 -4.32
N VAL A 9 31.60 -19.75 -4.21
CA VAL A 9 30.38 -19.96 -3.40
C VAL A 9 30.66 -19.73 -1.91
N SER A 10 31.81 -20.19 -1.41
CA SER A 10 32.20 -20.02 0.01
C SER A 10 32.62 -18.59 0.38
N LYS A 11 33.11 -17.81 -0.60
CA LYS A 11 33.51 -16.41 -0.39
C LYS A 11 32.36 -15.41 -0.51
N GLY A 12 31.22 -15.80 -1.08
CA GLY A 12 30.10 -14.89 -1.29
C GLY A 12 29.20 -14.73 -0.06
N ALA A 13 28.90 -13.49 0.33
CA ALA A 13 27.95 -13.18 1.39
C ALA A 13 26.50 -13.23 0.86
N PHE A 14 25.99 -14.42 0.56
CA PHE A 14 24.65 -14.63 -0.03
C PHE A 14 23.49 -14.64 0.99
N LYS A 15 23.66 -14.02 2.15
CA LYS A 15 22.70 -14.10 3.26
C LYS A 15 21.29 -13.60 2.88
N LYS A 16 21.19 -12.63 1.97
CA LYS A 16 19.94 -12.15 1.37
C LYS A 16 20.23 -11.59 -0.02
N VAL A 17 19.94 -12.36 -1.06
CA VAL A 17 20.18 -11.96 -2.47
C VAL A 17 18.95 -11.35 -3.15
N ALA A 18 17.80 -11.39 -2.48
CA ALA A 18 16.55 -10.79 -2.93
C ALA A 18 15.71 -10.37 -1.73
N GLU A 19 14.91 -9.32 -1.89
CA GLU A 19 13.89 -8.96 -0.92
C GLU A 19 12.60 -9.71 -1.20
N SER A 20 11.92 -10.16 -0.14
CA SER A 20 10.56 -10.67 -0.27
C SER A 20 9.67 -9.56 -0.81
N LYS A 21 8.86 -9.86 -1.82
CA LYS A 21 7.82 -8.95 -2.29
C LYS A 21 6.99 -8.48 -1.08
N PRO A 22 6.74 -7.17 -0.90
CA PRO A 22 5.84 -6.69 0.13
C PRO A 22 4.50 -7.44 0.09
N SER A 23 3.87 -7.58 1.25
CA SER A 23 2.55 -8.18 1.39
C SER A 23 1.53 -7.55 0.44
N ALA A 24 0.50 -8.33 0.08
CA ALA A 24 -0.47 -8.09 -0.99
C ALA A 24 -0.64 -6.62 -1.43
N SER A 25 -0.45 -6.36 -2.72
CA SER A 25 -0.48 -5.02 -3.30
C SER A 25 -1.82 -4.29 -3.09
N VAL A 26 -2.92 -5.03 -2.84
CA VAL A 26 -4.23 -4.50 -2.44
C VAL A 26 -4.97 -5.52 -1.57
N VAL A 27 -5.51 -5.09 -0.43
CA VAL A 27 -6.48 -5.89 0.35
C VAL A 27 -7.90 -5.52 -0.08
N VAL A 28 -8.61 -6.46 -0.72
CA VAL A 28 -10.00 -6.27 -1.18
C VAL A 28 -10.97 -6.35 0.01
N ARG A 29 -11.97 -5.46 0.05
CA ARG A 29 -12.99 -5.39 1.11
C ARG A 29 -14.35 -5.93 0.65
N PRO A 30 -15.19 -6.50 1.55
CA PRO A 30 -16.57 -6.90 1.24
C PRO A 30 -17.43 -5.73 0.75
N GLU A 31 -18.39 -5.98 -0.15
CA GLU A 31 -19.00 -4.96 -1.03
C GLU A 31 -20.54 -4.96 -1.02
N GLU A 32 -21.12 -3.75 -1.13
CA GLU A 32 -22.40 -3.47 -1.81
C GLU A 32 -22.07 -2.82 -3.16
N GLN A 33 -22.69 -3.27 -4.27
CA GLN A 33 -22.46 -2.71 -5.61
C GLN A 33 -23.26 -1.40 -5.80
N PRO A 34 -22.62 -0.21 -5.75
CA PRO A 34 -23.32 1.05 -5.86
C PRO A 34 -23.54 1.38 -7.34
N ILE A 35 -24.76 1.76 -7.70
CA ILE A 35 -25.11 2.18 -9.07
C ILE A 35 -24.83 3.68 -9.23
N GLY A 36 -24.32 4.10 -10.39
CA GLY A 36 -24.23 5.52 -10.76
C GLY A 36 -22.98 6.23 -10.27
N LEU A 37 -21.99 5.48 -9.78
CA LEU A 37 -20.71 6.04 -9.30
C LEU A 37 -19.60 5.99 -10.35
N GLU A 38 -19.85 5.39 -11.51
CA GLU A 38 -18.86 5.08 -12.54
C GLU A 38 -18.12 6.34 -13.00
N SER A 39 -18.85 7.41 -13.32
CA SER A 39 -18.25 8.67 -13.75
C SER A 39 -17.36 9.32 -12.68
N THR A 40 -17.72 9.18 -11.41
CA THR A 40 -16.95 9.72 -10.27
C THR A 40 -15.70 8.86 -10.03
N ILE A 41 -15.82 7.54 -10.15
CA ILE A 41 -14.67 6.62 -10.08
C ILE A 41 -13.65 6.95 -11.16
N GLU A 42 -14.09 7.14 -12.42
CA GLU A 42 -13.17 7.47 -13.52
C GLU A 42 -12.49 8.83 -13.32
N LYS A 43 -13.23 9.84 -12.82
CA LYS A 43 -12.63 11.13 -12.47
C LYS A 43 -11.54 10.98 -11.41
N VAL A 44 -11.83 10.30 -10.30
CA VAL A 44 -10.81 10.11 -9.25
C VAL A 44 -9.64 9.26 -9.77
N TRP A 45 -9.91 8.25 -10.59
CA TRP A 45 -8.87 7.43 -11.19
C TRP A 45 -7.95 8.23 -12.11
N SER A 46 -8.49 9.15 -12.91
CA SER A 46 -7.68 10.05 -13.74
C SER A 46 -6.73 10.92 -12.90
N CYS A 47 -7.16 11.37 -11.71
CA CYS A 47 -6.30 12.10 -10.79
C CYS A 47 -5.22 11.20 -10.15
N ILE A 48 -5.51 9.91 -9.92
CA ILE A 48 -4.56 8.96 -9.31
C ILE A 48 -3.41 8.62 -10.27
N VAL A 49 -3.70 8.49 -11.57
CA VAL A 49 -2.68 8.15 -12.58
C VAL A 49 -1.88 9.35 -13.05
N ASP A 50 -2.33 10.56 -12.72
CA ASP A 50 -1.62 11.81 -12.97
C ASP A 50 -0.45 11.94 -11.98
N LYS A 51 0.78 12.02 -12.52
CA LYS A 51 2.01 12.08 -11.73
C LYS A 51 2.22 13.44 -11.06
N ASP A 52 1.52 14.47 -11.51
CA ASP A 52 1.62 15.83 -10.94
C ASP A 52 0.68 16.00 -9.73
N VAL A 53 -0.20 15.02 -9.46
CA VAL A 53 -1.13 15.02 -8.34
C VAL A 53 -0.55 14.25 -7.15
N GLY A 54 -0.33 14.96 -6.03
CA GLY A 54 0.16 14.35 -4.79
C GLY A 54 -0.94 13.93 -3.80
N ILE A 55 -2.00 14.73 -3.64
CA ILE A 55 -3.06 14.51 -2.64
C ILE A 55 -4.43 14.72 -3.28
N ILE A 56 -5.35 13.76 -3.05
CA ILE A 56 -6.74 13.82 -3.51
C ILE A 56 -7.67 13.86 -2.30
N GLY A 57 -8.42 14.95 -2.15
CA GLY A 57 -9.42 15.11 -1.08
C GLY A 57 -10.82 14.70 -1.54
N LEU A 58 -11.44 13.73 -0.86
CA LEU A 58 -12.87 13.42 -1.03
C LEU A 58 -13.67 14.07 0.10
N TYR A 59 -14.54 15.03 -0.21
CA TYR A 59 -15.29 15.81 0.79
C TYR A 59 -16.80 15.84 0.49
N GLY A 60 -17.61 16.18 1.49
CA GLY A 60 -19.08 16.20 1.40
C GLY A 60 -19.75 15.83 2.73
N LEU A 61 -21.09 15.90 2.76
CA LEU A 61 -21.90 15.59 3.95
C LEU A 61 -21.64 14.18 4.51
N GLY A 62 -22.00 13.95 5.77
CA GLY A 62 -22.03 12.60 6.36
C GLY A 62 -22.98 11.69 5.58
N GLY A 63 -22.65 10.40 5.44
CA GLY A 63 -23.53 9.41 4.80
C GLY A 63 -23.55 9.41 3.25
N VAL A 64 -22.98 10.41 2.58
CA VAL A 64 -23.02 10.53 1.09
C VAL A 64 -22.18 9.48 0.33
N GLY A 65 -21.60 8.48 1.01
CA GLY A 65 -20.86 7.40 0.35
C GLY A 65 -19.39 7.68 0.03
N LYS A 66 -18.73 8.66 0.67
CA LYS A 66 -17.28 8.93 0.46
C LYS A 66 -16.40 7.69 0.69
N THR A 67 -16.64 6.97 1.79
CA THR A 67 -15.93 5.72 2.10
C THR A 67 -16.27 4.62 1.09
N THR A 68 -17.50 4.62 0.57
CA THR A 68 -17.95 3.70 -0.49
C THR A 68 -17.20 3.95 -1.79
N LEU A 69 -17.07 5.23 -2.21
CA LEU A 69 -16.25 5.62 -3.36
C LEU A 69 -14.80 5.20 -3.21
N LEU A 70 -14.19 5.46 -2.05
CA LEU A 70 -12.81 5.04 -1.77
C LEU A 70 -12.66 3.51 -1.82
N THR A 71 -13.68 2.75 -1.39
CA THR A 71 -13.69 1.28 -1.46
C THR A 71 -13.71 0.78 -2.91
N GLN A 72 -14.51 1.42 -3.78
CA GLN A 72 -14.56 1.10 -5.21
C GLN A 72 -13.22 1.42 -5.91
N ILE A 73 -12.59 2.54 -5.56
CA ILE A 73 -11.25 2.90 -6.05
C ILE A 73 -10.21 1.86 -5.62
N ASN A 74 -10.23 1.45 -4.34
CA ASN A 74 -9.33 0.42 -3.82
C ASN A 74 -9.45 -0.89 -4.63
N LYS A 75 -10.67 -1.32 -4.97
CA LYS A 75 -10.90 -2.48 -5.83
C LYS A 75 -10.35 -2.28 -7.24
N LYS A 76 -10.49 -1.08 -7.82
CA LYS A 76 -9.96 -0.77 -9.16
C LYS A 76 -8.45 -0.96 -9.24
N PHE A 77 -7.69 -0.74 -8.16
CA PHE A 77 -6.26 -1.09 -8.09
C PHE A 77 -5.98 -2.59 -8.22
N SER A 78 -6.91 -3.47 -7.83
CA SER A 78 -6.76 -4.92 -8.00
C SER A 78 -7.10 -5.40 -9.42
N THR A 79 -7.94 -4.67 -10.16
CA THR A 79 -8.44 -5.08 -11.47
C THR A 79 -7.82 -4.33 -12.64
N THR A 80 -7.21 -3.17 -12.38
CA THR A 80 -6.65 -2.29 -13.40
C THR A 80 -5.14 -2.20 -13.24
N PRO A 81 -4.35 -2.47 -14.30
CA PRO A 81 -2.90 -2.22 -14.28
C PRO A 81 -2.61 -0.79 -13.85
N ASN A 82 -1.68 -0.63 -12.93
CA ASN A 82 -1.33 0.67 -12.37
C ASN A 82 0.17 0.70 -12.02
N GLY A 83 0.70 1.89 -11.80
CA GLY A 83 2.13 2.11 -11.50
C GLY A 83 2.51 1.93 -10.03
N PHE A 84 1.59 1.47 -9.17
CA PHE A 84 1.82 1.41 -7.73
C PHE A 84 2.22 -0.01 -7.31
N TYR A 85 3.37 -0.11 -6.64
CA TYR A 85 3.84 -1.38 -6.08
C TYR A 85 3.03 -1.80 -4.83
N VAL A 86 2.56 -0.82 -4.06
CA VAL A 86 1.84 -1.02 -2.79
C VAL A 86 0.69 -0.03 -2.67
N VAL A 87 -0.50 -0.51 -2.28
CA VAL A 87 -1.67 0.31 -1.95
C VAL A 87 -2.08 0.00 -0.50
N ILE A 88 -2.08 1.02 0.36
CA ILE A 88 -2.32 0.84 1.80
C ILE A 88 -3.62 1.55 2.20
N TRP A 89 -4.54 0.79 2.79
CA TRP A 89 -5.74 1.34 3.41
C TRP A 89 -5.50 1.58 4.91
N ALA A 90 -5.39 2.85 5.32
CA ALA A 90 -5.27 3.23 6.73
C ALA A 90 -6.57 3.85 7.26
N ARG A 91 -7.16 3.25 8.30
CA ARG A 91 -8.31 3.85 9.00
C ARG A 91 -7.82 4.70 10.18
N VAL A 92 -8.21 5.96 10.17
CA VAL A 92 -7.91 6.93 11.24
C VAL A 92 -9.22 7.29 11.95
N SER A 93 -9.24 7.15 13.29
CA SER A 93 -10.37 7.58 14.13
C SER A 93 -10.19 9.02 14.59
N LYS A 94 -11.20 9.62 15.24
CA LYS A 94 -11.07 10.96 15.81
C LYS A 94 -9.98 11.02 16.89
N ASP A 95 -9.95 10.02 17.76
CA ASP A 95 -8.94 9.86 18.81
C ASP A 95 -7.72 9.09 18.28
N TYR A 96 -7.15 9.55 17.17
CA TYR A 96 -6.04 8.86 16.53
C TYR A 96 -4.73 9.05 17.30
N ASP A 97 -3.89 8.03 17.20
CA ASP A 97 -2.52 8.03 17.68
C ASP A 97 -1.61 7.89 16.46
N VAL A 98 -0.75 8.89 16.23
CA VAL A 98 0.13 8.95 15.06
C VAL A 98 1.05 7.72 15.01
N GLY A 99 1.60 7.31 16.16
CA GLY A 99 2.47 6.15 16.25
C GLY A 99 1.73 4.88 15.84
N LYS A 100 0.51 4.67 16.32
CA LYS A 100 -0.33 3.50 15.93
C LYS A 100 -0.70 3.52 14.45
N VAL A 101 -0.90 4.69 13.84
CA VAL A 101 -1.16 4.81 12.40
C VAL A 101 0.10 4.43 11.61
N GLN A 102 1.26 4.95 12.00
CA GLN A 102 2.55 4.64 11.37
C GLN A 102 2.91 3.16 11.51
N ASP A 103 2.69 2.55 12.68
CA ASP A 103 2.92 1.13 12.90
C ASP A 103 2.08 0.27 11.92
N ARG A 104 0.79 0.56 11.79
CA ARG A 104 -0.10 -0.15 10.84
C ARG A 104 0.38 0.01 9.40
N ILE A 105 0.83 1.20 9.00
CA ILE A 105 1.37 1.43 7.65
C ILE A 105 2.66 0.62 7.46
N GLY A 106 3.56 0.64 8.45
CA GLY A 106 4.83 -0.09 8.41
C GLY A 106 4.65 -1.60 8.34
N GLU A 107 3.70 -2.15 9.10
CA GLU A 107 3.31 -3.57 9.02
C GLU A 107 2.82 -3.95 7.61
N ASN A 108 2.02 -3.10 6.96
CA ASN A 108 1.57 -3.34 5.59
C ASN A 108 2.72 -3.27 4.56
N LEU A 109 3.75 -2.47 4.84
CA LEU A 109 4.98 -2.42 4.04
C LEU A 109 5.90 -3.63 4.29
N GLY A 110 5.60 -4.48 5.27
CA GLY A 110 6.41 -5.63 5.62
C GLY A 110 7.58 -5.30 6.56
N PHE A 111 7.57 -4.14 7.23
CA PHE A 111 8.55 -3.88 8.29
C PHE A 111 8.25 -4.78 9.50
N SER A 112 9.26 -5.49 9.98
CA SER A 112 9.12 -6.25 11.22
C SER A 112 9.05 -5.29 12.41
N TYR A 113 8.25 -5.65 13.41
CA TYR A 113 8.07 -4.87 14.64
C TYR A 113 9.43 -4.49 15.28
N ASP A 114 10.35 -5.45 15.33
CA ASP A 114 11.70 -5.28 15.90
C ASP A 114 12.58 -4.32 15.08
N SER A 115 12.42 -4.27 13.75
CA SER A 115 13.19 -3.32 12.92
C SER A 115 12.62 -1.90 12.96
N TRP A 116 11.30 -1.78 13.15
CA TRP A 116 10.59 -0.52 13.07
C TRP A 116 10.63 0.28 14.38
N LYS A 117 10.47 -0.39 15.53
CA LYS A 117 10.47 0.25 16.86
C LYS A 117 11.87 0.59 17.39
N ASN A 118 12.91 -0.05 16.87
CA ASN A 118 14.30 0.19 17.27
C ASN A 118 15.00 1.31 16.47
N LYS A 119 14.25 2.17 15.76
CA LYS A 119 14.83 3.36 15.16
C LYS A 119 15.25 4.32 16.27
N SER A 120 16.56 4.42 16.52
CA SER A 120 17.11 5.62 17.15
C SER A 120 16.78 6.79 16.22
N VAL A 121 16.23 7.84 16.80
CA VAL A 121 16.21 9.16 16.16
C VAL A 121 17.62 9.68 16.33
N ASP A 122 18.41 9.62 15.26
CA ASP A 122 19.65 10.40 15.17
C ASP A 122 19.32 11.89 15.04
#